data_AF-A0A0U5NQN9-F1
#
_entry.id   AF-A0A0U5NQN9-F1
#
_cell.length_a   1.000
_cell.length_b   1.000
_cell.length_c   1.000
_cell.angle_alpha   90.00
_cell.angle_beta   90.00
_cell.angle_gamma   90.00
#
_symmetry.space_group_name_H-M   'P 1'
#
loop_
_entity.id
_entity.type
_entity.pdbx_description
1 polymer ?
#
loop_
_entity_poly.entity_id
_entity_poly.type
_entity_poly.pdbx_seq_one_letter_code
_entity_poly.pdbx_strand_id
1 'polypeptide(L)'
;MKKKVSILLSMVALIALLTGCKAAKEDGHSYDDKLLKQTSEAIITQILPNVSEESLTQVKKIDDFAFQSQLYNMGIPMTPQVYQDSADSWIQAQEECGAYIDHGDYSIEAGKDTVKLTTAAQFKNRNADITFIYDDKSYLQSMTVSADYTMSEILKKAVLNTLLGMGTVFLVLIFISIIISLLKYVPSLLSGKRETREQKAGQIEQTTASVPKSSEPSAVNAEKTEDMDDTVLAAVIAAAIASAEGVSPQSFVVRSIKRRPENKW
;
A
#
# COMPACT_ATOMS: atom_id res chain seq x y z
N MET A 1 -38.39 26.86 19.53
CA MET A 1 -37.12 27.53 19.88
C MET A 1 -36.12 26.61 20.58
N LYS A 2 -36.54 25.77 21.56
CA LYS A 2 -35.66 24.85 22.29
C LYS A 2 -34.83 23.87 21.43
N LYS A 3 -35.39 23.32 20.35
CA LYS A 3 -34.66 22.41 19.44
C LYS A 3 -33.56 23.10 18.61
N LYS A 4 -33.77 24.35 18.21
CA LYS A 4 -32.78 25.13 17.43
C LYS A 4 -31.59 25.58 18.29
N VAL A 5 -31.86 25.92 19.55
CA VAL A 5 -30.81 26.23 20.55
C VAL A 5 -30.00 24.98 20.91
N SER A 6 -30.63 23.81 21.01
CA SER A 6 -29.93 22.53 21.27
C SER A 6 -28.98 22.11 20.14
N ILE A 7 -29.34 22.39 18.88
CA ILE A 7 -28.48 22.07 17.72
C ILE A 7 -27.30 23.05 17.64
N LEU A 8 -27.55 24.34 17.90
CA LEU A 8 -26.49 25.36 17.96
C LEU A 8 -25.50 25.09 19.11
N LEU A 9 -25.99 24.65 20.28
CA LEU A 9 -25.13 24.30 21.42
C LEU A 9 -24.29 23.04 21.15
N SER A 10 -24.86 22.04 20.45
CA SER A 10 -24.15 20.82 20.02
C SER A 10 -23.07 21.12 18.98
N MET A 11 -23.35 22.01 18.03
CA MET A 11 -22.39 22.42 17.01
C MET A 11 -21.24 23.25 17.59
N VAL A 12 -21.50 24.10 18.58
CA VAL A 12 -20.47 24.84 19.33
C VAL A 12 -19.64 23.90 20.22
N ALA A 13 -20.25 22.88 20.82
CA ALA A 13 -19.54 21.86 21.58
C ALA A 13 -18.62 21.00 20.70
N LEU A 14 -19.03 20.66 19.47
CA LEU A 14 -18.17 19.96 18.51
C LEU A 14 -16.96 20.81 18.08
N ILE A 15 -17.15 22.12 17.91
CA ILE A 15 -16.06 23.04 17.56
C ILE A 15 -15.11 23.23 18.75
N ALA A 16 -15.62 23.26 19.98
CA ALA A 16 -14.80 23.34 21.20
C ALA A 16 -14.01 22.05 21.47
N LEU A 17 -14.50 20.88 21.03
CA LEU A 17 -13.78 19.60 21.09
C LEU A 17 -12.68 19.47 20.04
N LEU A 18 -12.67 20.34 19.01
CA LEU A 18 -11.61 20.38 17.97
C LEU A 18 -10.48 21.37 18.30
N THR A 19 -10.64 22.25 19.29
CA THR A 19 -9.65 23.28 19.67
C THR A 19 -8.93 23.01 21.00
N GLY A 20 -8.76 21.75 21.37
CA GLY A 20 -8.38 21.38 22.74
C GLY A 20 -7.41 20.22 22.89
N CYS A 21 -6.41 20.09 22.02
CA CYS A 21 -5.20 19.32 22.33
C CYS A 21 -3.95 20.20 22.21
N LYS A 22 -3.96 21.35 22.90
CA LYS A 22 -2.70 21.93 23.36
C LYS A 22 -2.33 21.14 24.61
N ALA A 23 -1.72 19.97 24.40
CA ALA A 23 -1.09 19.24 25.48
C ALA A 23 -0.15 20.21 26.20
N ALA A 24 -0.33 20.34 27.51
CA ALA A 24 0.56 21.11 28.35
C ALA A 24 1.99 20.66 28.07
N LYS A 25 2.87 21.62 27.76
CA LYS A 25 4.31 21.42 27.78
C LYS A 25 4.67 21.21 29.26
N GLU A 26 4.68 19.95 29.69
CA GLU A 26 5.41 19.55 30.89
C GLU A 26 6.83 19.18 30.47
N ASP A 27 7.77 19.73 31.24
CA ASP A 27 9.20 19.85 30.97
C ASP A 27 9.93 18.50 30.83
N GLY A 28 10.95 18.43 29.96
CA GLY A 28 11.84 17.27 29.94
C GLY A 28 13.04 17.28 28.99
N HIS A 29 12.96 17.94 27.84
CA HIS A 29 14.08 17.98 26.89
C HIS A 29 14.32 19.41 26.38
N SER A 30 15.40 20.03 26.86
CA SER A 30 15.91 21.26 26.27
C SER A 30 16.74 20.86 25.05
N TYR A 31 16.12 20.88 23.88
CA TYR A 31 16.84 20.71 22.63
C TYR A 31 17.78 21.90 22.42
N ASP A 32 18.97 21.63 21.91
CA ASP A 32 19.85 22.70 21.45
C ASP A 32 19.44 23.09 20.03
N ASP A 33 18.49 24.03 19.94
CA ASP A 33 17.97 24.56 18.67
C ASP A 33 19.10 25.02 17.74
N LYS A 34 20.21 25.52 18.30
CA LYS A 34 21.36 25.98 17.51
C LYS A 34 22.13 24.81 16.93
N LEU A 35 22.35 23.75 17.72
CA LEU A 35 22.97 22.51 17.25
C LEU A 35 22.13 21.87 16.15
N LEU A 36 20.81 21.73 16.35
CA LEU A 36 19.92 21.13 15.35
C LEU A 36 19.97 21.89 14.02
N LYS A 37 19.88 23.22 14.06
CA LYS A 37 20.01 24.07 12.86
C LYS A 37 21.39 23.92 12.21
N GLN A 38 22.46 23.93 13.00
CA GLN A 38 23.82 23.80 12.47
C GLN A 38 24.05 22.42 11.82
N THR A 39 23.56 21.35 12.42
CA THR A 39 23.64 20.00 11.87
C THR A 39 22.81 19.87 10.58
N SER A 40 21.57 20.38 10.58
CA SER A 40 20.73 20.43 9.37
C SER A 40 21.38 21.22 8.24
N GLU A 41 21.97 22.37 8.56
CA GLU A 41 22.70 23.21 7.62
C GLU A 41 23.87 22.47 6.98
N ALA A 42 24.67 21.77 7.80
CA ALA A 42 25.80 20.98 7.32
C ALA A 42 25.34 19.85 6.39
N ILE A 43 24.20 19.21 6.70
CA ILE A 43 23.63 18.17 5.84
C ILE A 43 23.26 18.76 4.46
N ILE A 44 22.51 19.87 4.42
CA ILE A 44 22.05 20.49 3.16
C ILE A 44 23.21 21.04 2.34
N THR A 45 24.20 21.66 2.97
CA THR A 45 25.22 22.43 2.25
C THR A 45 26.52 21.66 1.98
N GLN A 46 26.86 20.67 2.82
CA GLN A 46 28.14 19.97 2.73
C GLN A 46 27.98 18.51 2.30
N ILE A 47 26.93 17.81 2.78
CA ILE A 47 26.75 16.40 2.49
C ILE A 47 25.99 16.22 1.18
N LEU A 48 24.72 16.63 1.15
CA LEU A 48 23.79 16.29 0.08
C LEU A 48 24.18 16.80 -1.32
N PRO A 49 24.87 17.94 -1.49
CA PRO A 49 25.32 18.38 -2.81
C PRO A 49 26.36 17.44 -3.44
N ASN A 50 27.07 16.66 -2.63
CA ASN A 50 28.09 15.71 -3.06
C ASN A 50 27.53 14.29 -3.22
N VAL A 51 26.25 14.08 -2.92
CA VAL A 51 25.60 12.78 -3.03
C VAL A 51 25.22 12.50 -4.48
N SER A 52 25.62 11.32 -4.94
CA SER A 52 25.21 10.71 -6.20
C SER A 52 24.83 9.24 -6.00
N GLU A 53 24.08 8.65 -6.94
CA GLU A 53 23.76 7.22 -6.92
C GLU A 53 25.02 6.32 -6.82
N GLU A 54 26.11 6.75 -7.47
CA GLU A 54 27.39 6.05 -7.41
C GLU A 54 27.99 6.12 -5.99
N SER A 55 27.97 7.31 -5.37
CA SER A 55 28.46 7.49 -3.99
C SER A 55 27.66 6.65 -3.00
N LEU A 56 26.34 6.51 -3.18
CA LEU A 56 25.50 5.67 -2.34
C LEU A 56 25.84 4.18 -2.49
N THR A 57 26.16 3.75 -3.71
CA THR A 57 26.61 2.39 -3.98
C THR A 57 27.95 2.09 -3.31
N GLN A 58 28.84 3.08 -3.19
CA GLN A 58 30.09 2.95 -2.46
C GLN A 58 29.86 2.89 -0.95
N VAL A 59 28.99 3.76 -0.40
CA VAL A 59 28.63 3.76 1.02
C VAL A 59 28.07 2.41 1.46
N LYS A 60 27.25 1.76 0.64
CA LYS A 60 26.71 0.40 0.91
C LYS A 60 27.77 -0.70 1.04
N LYS A 61 29.01 -0.45 0.61
CA LYS A 61 30.14 -1.40 0.72
C LYS A 61 30.99 -1.13 1.96
N ILE A 62 30.80 0.01 2.61
CA ILE A 62 31.47 0.35 3.87
C ILE A 62 30.73 -0.38 4.99
N ASP A 63 31.46 -0.81 6.01
CA ASP A 63 30.87 -1.34 7.23
C ASP A 63 29.97 -0.28 7.91
N ASP A 64 28.74 -0.66 8.27
CA ASP A 64 27.72 0.25 8.81
C ASP A 64 28.21 1.00 10.05
N PHE A 65 28.91 0.31 10.96
CA PHE A 65 29.44 0.91 12.17
C PHE A 65 30.58 1.89 11.86
N ALA A 66 31.49 1.53 10.95
CA ALA A 66 32.55 2.42 10.50
C ALA A 66 31.99 3.69 9.85
N PHE A 67 31.00 3.56 8.97
CA PHE A 67 30.34 4.70 8.32
C PHE A 67 29.59 5.58 9.31
N GLN A 68 28.81 4.96 10.22
CA GLN A 68 28.11 5.70 11.27
C GLN A 68 29.07 6.46 12.20
N SER A 69 30.20 5.85 12.56
CA SER A 69 31.25 6.50 13.35
C SER A 69 31.84 7.71 12.62
N GLN A 70 32.06 7.60 11.31
CA GLN A 70 32.49 8.73 10.49
C GLN A 70 31.46 9.87 10.50
N LEU A 71 30.18 9.58 10.28
CA LEU A 71 29.09 10.57 10.34
C LEU A 71 29.04 11.27 11.71
N TYR A 72 29.15 10.50 12.80
CA TYR A 72 29.19 11.02 14.15
C TYR A 72 30.39 11.96 14.37
N ASN A 73 31.57 11.58 13.90
CA ASN A 73 32.78 12.42 13.98
C ASN A 73 32.68 13.71 13.14
N MET A 74 31.85 13.72 12.09
CA MET A 74 31.51 14.93 11.33
C MET A 74 30.43 15.79 12.01
N GLY A 75 29.96 15.42 13.20
CA GLY A 75 28.92 16.15 13.93
C GLY A 75 27.50 15.88 13.43
N ILE A 76 27.31 14.76 12.74
CA ILE A 76 26.05 14.41 12.08
C ILE A 76 25.60 13.04 12.59
N PRO A 77 24.99 13.00 13.79
CA PRO A 77 24.55 11.75 14.39
C PRO A 77 23.33 11.20 13.64
N MET A 78 23.54 10.21 12.79
CA MET A 78 22.47 9.48 12.09
C MET A 78 22.90 8.04 11.80
N THR A 79 21.97 7.18 11.40
CA THR A 79 22.30 5.81 10.96
C THR A 79 22.62 5.78 9.46
N PRO A 80 23.33 4.74 8.97
CA PRO A 80 23.58 4.57 7.54
C PRO A 80 22.30 4.48 6.70
N GLN A 81 21.23 3.90 7.25
CA GLN A 81 19.92 3.83 6.59
C GLN A 81 19.31 5.23 6.44
N VAL A 82 19.30 6.02 7.52
CA VAL A 82 18.78 7.39 7.48
C VAL A 82 19.57 8.24 6.48
N TYR A 83 20.88 8.06 6.40
CA TYR A 83 21.71 8.71 5.38
C TYR A 83 21.25 8.35 3.96
N GLN A 84 21.03 7.06 3.67
CA GLN A 84 20.56 6.60 2.36
C GLN A 84 19.19 7.15 2.02
N ASP A 85 18.23 7.08 2.94
CA ASP A 85 16.87 7.58 2.72
C ASP A 85 16.86 9.10 2.49
N SER A 86 17.69 9.83 3.23
CA SER A 86 17.85 11.29 3.08
C SER A 86 18.47 11.65 1.73
N ALA A 87 19.49 10.89 1.31
CA ALA A 87 20.16 11.02 0.03
C ALA A 87 19.20 10.73 -1.14
N ASP A 88 18.42 9.66 -1.06
CA ASP A 88 17.43 9.30 -2.07
C ASP A 88 16.34 10.37 -2.18
N SER A 89 15.83 10.88 -1.04
CA SER A 89 14.87 11.99 -1.03
C SER A 89 15.44 13.26 -1.67
N TRP A 90 16.72 13.56 -1.44
CA TRP A 90 17.39 14.70 -2.05
C TRP A 90 17.60 14.54 -3.55
N ILE A 91 18.05 13.37 -4.02
CA ILE A 91 18.22 13.07 -5.45
C ILE A 91 16.86 13.20 -6.16
N GLN A 92 15.82 12.57 -5.63
CA GLN A 92 14.46 12.67 -6.18
C GLN A 92 13.96 14.10 -6.25
N ALA A 93 14.24 14.90 -5.21
CA ALA A 93 13.88 16.32 -5.23
C ALA A 93 14.66 17.11 -6.27
N GLN A 94 15.94 16.80 -6.51
CA GLN A 94 16.71 17.44 -7.58
C GLN A 94 16.21 17.04 -8.98
N GLU A 95 15.80 15.79 -9.17
CA GLU A 95 15.18 15.33 -10.41
C GLU A 95 13.85 16.05 -10.67
N GLU A 96 13.03 16.23 -9.63
CA GLU A 96 11.70 16.82 -9.79
C GLU A 96 11.70 18.35 -9.80
N CYS A 97 12.42 18.97 -8.88
CA CYS A 97 12.41 20.40 -8.62
C CYS A 97 13.60 21.14 -9.26
N GLY A 98 14.57 20.42 -9.82
CA GLY A 98 15.79 20.97 -10.41
C GLY A 98 16.90 21.18 -9.38
N ALA A 99 17.98 21.87 -9.77
CA ALA A 99 19.11 22.12 -8.87
C ALA A 99 18.70 22.97 -7.65
N TYR A 100 19.21 22.60 -6.49
CA TYR A 100 19.06 23.37 -5.25
C TYR A 100 19.73 24.76 -5.39
N ILE A 101 19.09 25.80 -4.87
CA ILE A 101 19.59 27.18 -4.91
C ILE A 101 19.87 27.69 -3.49
N ASP A 102 18.84 27.71 -2.64
CA ASP A 102 18.93 28.29 -1.29
C ASP A 102 17.76 27.80 -0.42
N HIS A 103 17.78 28.06 0.88
CA HIS A 103 16.65 27.82 1.78
C HIS A 103 16.50 28.93 2.82
N GLY A 104 15.29 29.06 3.36
CA GLY A 104 14.94 30.08 4.34
C GLY A 104 15.25 29.70 5.78
N ASP A 105 14.72 30.50 6.70
CA ASP A 105 14.85 30.22 8.13
C ASP A 105 14.18 28.90 8.53
N TYR A 106 14.76 28.26 9.54
CA TYR A 106 14.22 27.03 10.10
C TYR A 106 13.11 27.29 11.14
N SER A 107 11.99 26.60 10.97
CA SER A 107 10.91 26.46 11.94
C SER A 107 11.11 25.20 12.79
N ILE A 108 10.94 25.32 14.11
CA ILE A 108 11.09 24.22 15.07
C ILE A 108 9.74 23.89 15.70
N GLU A 109 9.33 22.63 15.59
CA GLU A 109 8.17 22.06 16.26
C GLU A 109 8.64 20.94 17.20
N ALA A 110 8.69 21.24 18.50
CA ALA A 110 9.04 20.26 19.53
C ALA A 110 7.83 19.36 19.88
N GLY A 111 8.01 18.05 19.72
CA GLY A 111 7.13 17.00 20.19
C GLY A 111 7.52 16.50 21.59
N LYS A 112 7.01 15.32 21.97
CA LYS A 112 7.35 14.69 23.27
C LYS A 112 8.75 14.11 23.27
N ASP A 113 9.06 13.29 22.25
CA ASP A 113 10.32 12.54 22.15
C ASP A 113 11.09 12.87 20.86
N THR A 114 10.54 13.77 20.03
CA THR A 114 11.12 14.16 18.75
C THR A 114 10.99 15.65 18.51
N VAL A 115 11.90 16.21 17.71
CA VAL A 115 11.82 17.58 17.19
C VAL A 115 11.76 17.53 15.70
N LYS A 116 10.77 18.24 15.15
CA LYS A 116 10.65 18.47 13.73
C LYS A 116 11.24 19.85 13.40
N LEU A 117 12.20 19.86 12.48
CA LEU A 117 12.79 21.07 11.92
C LEU A 117 12.36 21.18 10.45
N THR A 118 11.78 22.30 10.04
CA THR A 118 11.34 22.51 8.65
C THR A 118 11.91 23.80 8.10
N THR A 119 12.38 23.78 6.85
CA THR A 119 12.77 24.97 6.10
C THR A 119 12.18 24.93 4.68
N ALA A 120 11.76 26.09 4.20
CA ALA A 120 11.33 26.26 2.81
C ALA A 120 12.56 26.44 1.93
N ALA A 121 12.74 25.52 0.98
CA ALA A 121 13.86 25.50 0.05
C ALA A 121 13.44 25.91 -1.37
N GLN A 122 14.30 26.69 -2.00
CA GLN A 122 14.19 27.12 -3.38
C GLN A 122 15.04 26.21 -4.26
N PHE A 123 14.38 25.53 -5.20
CA PHE A 123 15.05 24.85 -6.30
C PHE A 123 14.72 25.54 -7.62
N LYS A 124 15.52 25.26 -8.66
CA LYS A 124 15.47 25.95 -9.95
C LYS A 124 14.09 25.95 -10.62
N ASN A 125 13.33 24.86 -10.52
CA ASN A 125 12.06 24.69 -11.22
C ASN A 125 10.84 24.82 -10.29
N ARG A 126 10.98 24.47 -9.01
CA ARG A 126 9.89 24.46 -8.02
C ARG A 126 10.45 24.61 -6.60
N ASN A 127 9.69 25.22 -5.70
CA ASN A 127 10.02 25.22 -4.27
C ASN A 127 9.67 23.88 -3.63
N ALA A 128 10.29 23.60 -2.49
CA ALA A 128 10.02 22.40 -1.71
C ALA A 128 10.27 22.66 -0.23
N ASP A 129 9.57 21.96 0.64
CA ASP A 129 9.85 21.97 2.07
C ASP A 129 10.82 20.84 2.43
N ILE A 130 11.93 21.20 3.08
CA ILE A 130 12.86 20.25 3.67
C ILE A 130 12.46 20.07 5.14
N THR A 131 12.19 18.84 5.53
CA THR A 131 11.82 18.48 6.90
C THR A 131 12.80 17.47 7.47
N PHE A 132 13.34 17.78 8.65
CA PHE A 132 14.17 16.91 9.46
C PHE A 132 13.40 16.49 10.71
N ILE A 133 13.55 15.24 11.12
CA ILE A 133 13.04 14.73 12.38
C ILE A 133 14.21 14.23 13.21
N TYR A 134 14.39 14.81 14.38
CA TYR A 134 15.38 14.44 15.38
C TYR A 134 14.72 13.75 16.57
N ASP A 135 15.43 12.85 17.23
CA ASP A 135 15.01 12.29 18.51
C ASP A 135 15.47 13.14 19.72
N ASP A 136 15.17 12.67 20.93
CA ASP A 136 15.57 13.25 22.22
C ASP A 136 17.08 13.46 22.38
N LYS A 137 17.90 12.68 21.68
CA LYS A 137 19.37 12.74 21.69
C LYS A 137 19.95 13.54 20.53
N SER A 138 19.10 14.25 19.78
CA SER A 138 19.49 14.99 18.57
C SER A 138 20.07 14.09 17.46
N TYR A 139 19.78 12.79 17.47
CA TYR A 139 20.04 11.92 16.33
C TYR A 139 19.00 12.16 15.25
N LEU A 140 19.44 12.32 14.01
CA LEU A 140 18.54 12.44 12.88
C LEU A 140 17.89 11.07 12.61
N GLN A 141 16.56 11.05 12.63
CA GLN A 141 15.72 9.88 12.37
C GLN A 141 15.17 9.87 10.96
N SER A 142 14.92 11.04 10.36
CA SER A 142 14.57 11.14 8.95
C SER A 142 14.81 12.54 8.40
N MET A 143 15.03 12.60 7.09
CA MET A 143 14.94 13.82 6.31
C MET A 143 14.10 13.55 5.06
N THR A 144 13.20 14.48 4.75
CA THR A 144 12.36 14.41 3.54
C THR A 144 12.32 15.77 2.86
N VAL A 145 12.39 15.77 1.53
CA VAL A 145 12.21 16.95 0.69
C VAL A 145 10.89 16.81 -0.07
N SER A 146 9.93 17.69 0.21
CA SER A 146 8.57 17.63 -0.34
C SER A 146 8.34 18.78 -1.31
N ALA A 147 8.15 18.46 -2.59
CA ALA A 147 7.89 19.46 -3.62
C ALA A 147 6.54 20.18 -3.41
N ASP A 148 6.53 21.50 -3.61
CA ASP A 148 5.32 22.31 -3.52
C ASP A 148 4.49 22.20 -4.79
N TYR A 149 3.51 21.30 -4.77
CA TYR A 149 2.59 21.15 -5.89
C TYR A 149 1.42 22.12 -5.81
N THR A 150 1.09 22.73 -6.95
CA THR A 150 -0.16 23.47 -7.06
C THR A 150 -1.35 22.51 -7.05
N MET A 151 -2.50 22.97 -6.54
CA MET A 151 -3.73 22.17 -6.53
C MET A 151 -4.11 21.63 -7.92
N SER A 152 -3.82 22.38 -8.98
CA SER A 152 -4.04 21.97 -10.38
C SER A 152 -3.14 20.82 -10.81
N GLU A 153 -1.88 20.79 -10.38
CA GLU A 153 -0.95 19.69 -10.66
C GLU A 153 -1.33 18.44 -9.87
N ILE A 154 -1.66 18.59 -8.59
CA ILE A 154 -2.16 17.49 -7.75
C ILE A 154 -3.40 16.88 -8.39
N LEU A 155 -4.36 17.71 -8.80
CA LEU A 155 -5.58 17.25 -9.46
C LEU A 155 -5.27 16.52 -10.77
N LYS A 156 -4.37 17.06 -11.62
CA LYS A 156 -3.96 16.37 -12.85
C LYS A 156 -3.32 15.02 -12.57
N LYS A 157 -2.39 14.93 -11.61
CA LYS A 157 -1.74 13.67 -11.22
C LYS A 157 -2.77 12.67 -10.67
N ALA A 158 -3.67 13.13 -9.79
CA ALA A 158 -4.72 12.30 -9.20
C ALA A 158 -5.73 11.80 -10.26
N VAL A 159 -6.17 12.67 -11.18
CA VAL A 159 -7.07 12.30 -12.28
C VAL A 159 -6.40 11.28 -13.20
N LEU A 160 -5.12 11.47 -13.54
CA LEU A 160 -4.39 10.53 -14.38
C LEU A 160 -4.35 9.14 -13.73
N ASN A 161 -4.05 9.06 -12.43
CA ASN A 161 -4.09 7.78 -11.70
C ASN A 161 -5.50 7.19 -11.59
N THR A 162 -6.52 8.03 -11.41
CA THR A 162 -7.92 7.59 -11.33
C THR A 162 -8.38 7.03 -12.68
N LEU A 163 -7.99 7.65 -13.79
CA LEU A 163 -8.31 7.16 -15.13
C LEU A 163 -7.57 5.86 -15.44
N LEU A 164 -6.31 5.74 -15.02
CA LEU A 164 -5.50 4.55 -15.24
C LEU A 164 -5.99 3.35 -14.40
N GLY A 165 -6.36 3.58 -13.13
CA GLY A 165 -6.88 2.55 -12.24
C GLY A 165 -8.38 2.31 -12.38
N MET A 166 -9.20 3.30 -12.02
CA MET A 166 -10.66 3.17 -11.98
C MET A 166 -11.30 3.28 -13.38
N GLY A 167 -10.74 4.13 -14.26
CA GLY A 167 -11.25 4.33 -15.61
C GLY A 167 -11.09 3.10 -16.50
N THR A 168 -9.98 2.37 -16.39
CA THR A 168 -9.76 1.12 -17.14
C THR A 168 -10.74 0.03 -16.71
N VAL A 169 -10.97 -0.14 -15.41
CA VAL A 169 -11.99 -1.07 -14.88
C VAL A 169 -13.38 -0.69 -15.40
N PHE A 170 -13.72 0.59 -15.40
CA PHE A 170 -15.01 1.06 -15.92
C PHE A 170 -15.17 0.78 -17.43
N LEU A 171 -14.13 0.98 -18.24
CA LEU A 171 -14.13 0.66 -19.67
C LEU A 171 -14.28 -0.84 -19.93
N VAL A 172 -13.60 -1.69 -19.16
CA VAL A 172 -13.71 -3.15 -19.28
C VAL A 172 -15.14 -3.61 -18.94
N LEU A 173 -15.75 -3.06 -17.90
CA LEU A 173 -17.14 -3.38 -17.54
C LEU A 173 -18.13 -2.96 -18.63
N ILE A 174 -17.95 -1.77 -19.22
CA ILE A 174 -18.74 -1.33 -20.37
C ILE A 174 -18.58 -2.30 -21.55
N PHE A 175 -17.34 -2.71 -21.85
CA PHE A 175 -17.05 -3.62 -22.94
C PHE A 175 -17.72 -4.99 -22.75
N ILE A 176 -17.65 -5.57 -21.55
CA ILE A 176 -18.32 -6.83 -21.20
C ILE A 176 -19.85 -6.68 -21.29
N SER A 177 -20.40 -5.56 -20.80
CA SER A 177 -21.83 -5.27 -20.89
C SER A 177 -22.32 -5.23 -22.34
N ILE A 178 -21.55 -4.61 -23.23
CA ILE A 178 -21.83 -4.56 -24.66
C ILE A 178 -21.77 -5.97 -25.26
N ILE A 179 -20.76 -6.78 -24.98
CA ILE A 179 -20.65 -8.17 -25.48
C ILE A 179 -21.89 -8.99 -25.07
N ILE A 180 -22.28 -8.96 -23.80
CA ILE A 180 -23.47 -9.69 -23.32
C ILE A 180 -24.74 -9.17 -24.02
N SER A 181 -24.85 -7.86 -24.23
CA SER A 181 -25.95 -7.28 -25.00
C SER A 181 -25.97 -7.73 -26.46
N LEU A 182 -24.81 -7.97 -27.08
CA LEU A 182 -24.72 -8.50 -28.45
C LEU A 182 -25.04 -10.00 -28.51
N LEU A 183 -24.72 -10.77 -27.47
CA LEU A 183 -25.11 -12.18 -27.35
C LEU A 183 -26.64 -12.37 -27.36
N LYS A 184 -27.42 -11.35 -26.98
CA LYS A 184 -28.90 -11.35 -27.12
C LYS A 184 -29.36 -11.38 -28.58
N TYR A 185 -28.55 -10.92 -29.53
CA TYR A 185 -28.90 -10.93 -30.97
C TYR A 185 -28.43 -12.20 -31.69
N VAL A 186 -27.52 -12.96 -31.09
CA VAL A 186 -27.07 -14.28 -31.57
C VAL A 186 -28.21 -15.32 -31.69
N PRO A 187 -29.19 -15.43 -30.76
CA PRO A 187 -30.31 -16.33 -30.97
C PRO A 187 -31.12 -15.97 -32.22
N SER A 188 -31.22 -14.71 -32.65
CA SER A 188 -31.95 -14.36 -33.88
C SER A 188 -31.27 -14.84 -35.16
N LEU A 189 -29.93 -14.96 -35.17
CA LEU A 189 -29.16 -15.52 -36.28
C LEU A 189 -29.13 -17.06 -36.28
N LEU A 190 -29.33 -17.69 -35.12
CA LEU A 190 -29.46 -19.15 -34.97
C LEU A 190 -30.91 -19.65 -35.11
N SER A 191 -31.90 -18.77 -34.94
CA SER A 191 -33.34 -19.08 -35.06
C SER A 191 -33.82 -19.28 -36.50
N GLY A 192 -33.00 -18.97 -37.51
CA GLY A 192 -33.31 -19.29 -38.92
C GLY A 192 -33.26 -20.78 -39.26
N LYS A 193 -32.89 -21.68 -38.32
CA LYS A 193 -32.77 -23.12 -38.59
C LYS A 193 -33.18 -24.02 -37.42
N ARG A 194 -34.24 -23.68 -36.69
CA ARG A 194 -34.79 -24.55 -35.63
C ARG A 194 -36.32 -24.52 -35.56
N GLU A 195 -36.99 -24.69 -36.69
CA GLU A 195 -38.24 -25.47 -36.66
C GLU A 195 -37.84 -26.94 -36.73
N THR A 196 -37.69 -27.56 -35.56
CA THR A 196 -38.07 -28.95 -35.23
C THR A 196 -37.45 -29.27 -33.88
N ARG A 197 -38.30 -29.73 -32.96
CA ARG A 197 -37.98 -30.41 -31.70
C ARG A 197 -37.84 -29.52 -30.46
N GLU A 198 -38.97 -28.97 -30.03
CA GLU A 198 -39.29 -29.03 -28.61
C GLU A 198 -39.49 -30.49 -28.22
N GLN A 199 -38.69 -31.01 -27.30
CA GLN A 199 -39.11 -31.79 -26.13
C GLN A 199 -37.92 -32.55 -25.51
N LYS A 200 -37.86 -32.45 -24.18
CA LYS A 200 -37.06 -33.23 -23.21
C LYS A 200 -35.61 -32.77 -23.09
N ALA A 201 -35.34 -31.98 -22.05
CA ALA A 201 -35.07 -32.43 -20.67
C ALA A 201 -33.64 -32.99 -20.57
N GLY A 202 -32.89 -32.36 -19.67
CA GLY A 202 -31.44 -32.40 -19.60
C GLY A 202 -30.84 -33.79 -19.47
N GLN A 203 -29.64 -33.92 -20.02
CA GLN A 203 -28.56 -34.71 -19.48
C GLN A 203 -27.34 -34.58 -20.39
N ILE A 204 -26.19 -34.46 -19.73
CA ILE A 204 -24.97 -35.20 -20.07
C ILE A 204 -24.17 -34.67 -21.27
N GLU A 205 -23.19 -33.87 -20.86
CA GLU A 205 -21.76 -34.15 -21.06
C GLU A 205 -21.25 -34.29 -22.49
N GLN A 206 -20.43 -33.28 -22.80
CA GLN A 206 -19.38 -33.29 -23.78
C GLN A 206 -18.56 -34.58 -23.69
N THR A 207 -18.47 -35.27 -24.83
CA THR A 207 -17.46 -36.30 -25.09
C THR A 207 -16.53 -35.77 -26.18
N THR A 208 -15.23 -35.87 -25.92
CA THR A 208 -14.06 -35.87 -26.85
C THR A 208 -13.70 -34.54 -27.55
N ALA A 209 -12.45 -34.11 -27.71
CA ALA A 209 -11.14 -34.78 -27.75
C ALA A 209 -10.03 -33.72 -27.43
N SER A 210 -9.15 -33.98 -26.46
CA SER A 210 -7.75 -34.46 -26.57
C SER A 210 -6.66 -33.37 -26.73
N VAL A 211 -5.91 -33.03 -25.65
CA VAL A 211 -4.48 -33.38 -25.33
C VAL A 211 -3.47 -32.29 -25.81
N PRO A 212 -2.27 -32.03 -25.21
CA PRO A 212 -1.68 -32.19 -23.85
C PRO A 212 -1.23 -30.83 -23.22
N LYS A 213 -1.28 -30.60 -21.89
CA LYS A 213 -0.37 -30.93 -20.77
C LYS A 213 1.01 -30.20 -20.70
N SER A 214 1.22 -29.56 -19.53
CA SER A 214 2.47 -29.17 -18.82
C SER A 214 2.86 -27.68 -18.91
N SER A 215 3.11 -26.91 -17.83
CA SER A 215 3.26 -27.21 -16.37
C SER A 215 3.29 -25.91 -15.52
N GLU A 216 2.46 -25.88 -14.46
CA GLU A 216 2.60 -25.26 -13.10
C GLU A 216 2.87 -23.74 -12.88
N PRO A 217 2.57 -23.19 -11.67
CA PRO A 217 1.33 -23.31 -10.88
C PRO A 217 0.83 -21.94 -10.37
N SER A 218 -0.47 -21.74 -10.18
CA SER A 218 -0.95 -20.67 -9.28
C SER A 218 -2.33 -20.95 -8.70
N ALA A 219 -2.33 -20.90 -7.37
CA ALA A 219 -3.36 -20.38 -6.49
C ALA A 219 -4.79 -20.92 -6.65
N VAL A 220 -5.10 -21.82 -5.72
CA VAL A 220 -6.42 -22.24 -5.28
C VAL A 220 -7.31 -21.01 -5.03
N ASN A 221 -8.32 -20.82 -5.87
CA ASN A 221 -9.50 -20.04 -5.50
C ASN A 221 -10.52 -21.02 -4.92
N ALA A 222 -10.84 -20.83 -3.64
CA ALA A 222 -11.86 -21.60 -2.95
C ALA A 222 -13.23 -21.15 -3.44
N GLU A 223 -13.73 -21.80 -4.48
CA GLU A 223 -15.13 -21.65 -4.88
C GLU A 223 -16.00 -22.54 -3.99
N LYS A 224 -16.83 -21.85 -3.21
CA LYS A 224 -17.93 -22.37 -2.41
C LYS A 224 -18.85 -23.22 -3.30
N THR A 225 -18.70 -24.53 -3.24
CA THR A 225 -19.60 -25.46 -3.92
C THR A 225 -20.78 -25.75 -3.01
N GLU A 226 -21.85 -25.00 -3.20
CA GLU A 226 -23.19 -25.48 -2.85
C GLU A 226 -23.49 -26.66 -3.80
N ASP A 227 -23.91 -27.79 -3.22
CA ASP A 227 -24.20 -29.08 -3.86
C ASP A 227 -23.00 -29.89 -4.39
N MET A 228 -21.98 -30.13 -3.55
CA MET A 228 -21.04 -31.24 -3.78
C MET A 228 -21.71 -32.58 -3.47
N ASP A 229 -21.78 -33.46 -4.46
CA ASP A 229 -22.11 -34.87 -4.27
C ASP A 229 -21.21 -35.47 -3.17
N ASP A 230 -21.79 -36.25 -2.24
CA ASP A 230 -21.08 -36.90 -1.12
C ASP A 230 -19.84 -37.70 -1.58
N THR A 231 -19.84 -38.18 -2.83
CA THR A 231 -18.73 -38.90 -3.44
C THR A 231 -17.54 -37.98 -3.77
N VAL A 232 -17.80 -36.77 -4.25
CA VAL A 232 -16.77 -35.76 -4.53
C VAL A 232 -16.16 -35.27 -3.22
N LEU A 233 -16.99 -35.02 -2.21
CA LEU A 233 -16.52 -34.62 -0.88
C LEU A 233 -15.63 -35.70 -0.25
N ALA A 234 -16.03 -36.97 -0.33
CA ALA A 234 -15.22 -38.09 0.14
C ALA A 234 -13.86 -38.19 -0.58
N ALA A 235 -13.82 -37.96 -1.89
CA ALA A 235 -12.59 -38.00 -2.68
C ALA A 235 -11.61 -36.87 -2.31
N VAL A 236 -12.12 -35.65 -2.11
CA VAL A 236 -11.30 -34.50 -1.68
C VAL A 236 -10.72 -34.73 -0.29
N ILE A 237 -11.52 -35.24 0.65
CA ILE A 237 -11.06 -35.54 2.01
C ILE A 237 -10.00 -36.65 1.99
N ALA A 238 -10.22 -37.73 1.23
CA ALA A 238 -9.24 -38.82 1.10
C ALA A 238 -7.91 -38.35 0.48
N ALA A 239 -7.97 -37.48 -0.55
CA ALA A 239 -6.80 -36.91 -1.18
C ALA A 239 -6.02 -35.98 -0.23
N ALA A 240 -6.72 -35.17 0.57
CA ALA A 240 -6.09 -34.29 1.56
C ALA A 240 -5.37 -35.08 2.66
N ILE A 241 -5.98 -36.14 3.19
CA ILE A 241 -5.36 -36.99 4.23
C ILE A 241 -4.17 -37.77 3.65
N ALA A 242 -4.32 -38.34 2.46
CA ALA A 242 -3.23 -39.01 1.74
C ALA A 242 -2.01 -38.10 1.54
N SER A 243 -2.25 -36.83 1.16
CA SER A 243 -1.19 -35.84 1.02
C SER A 243 -0.53 -35.47 2.34
N ALA A 244 -1.27 -35.44 3.45
CA ALA A 244 -0.74 -35.09 4.76
C ALA A 244 0.05 -36.24 5.40
N GLU A 245 -0.40 -37.49 5.21
CA GLU A 245 0.21 -38.69 5.79
C GLU A 245 1.24 -39.35 4.86
N GLY A 246 1.36 -38.88 3.60
CA GLY A 246 2.31 -39.42 2.62
C GLY A 246 1.98 -40.84 2.14
N VAL A 247 0.73 -41.27 2.28
CA VAL A 247 0.24 -42.60 1.90
C VAL A 247 -0.70 -42.53 0.71
N SER A 248 -0.91 -43.65 0.00
CA SER A 248 -1.77 -43.68 -1.19
C SER A 248 -3.25 -43.40 -0.85
N PRO A 249 -3.98 -42.58 -1.63
CA PRO A 249 -5.41 -42.32 -1.43
C PRO A 249 -6.30 -43.57 -1.44
N GLN A 250 -5.83 -44.64 -2.10
CA GLN A 250 -6.55 -45.92 -2.19
C GLN A 250 -6.51 -46.74 -0.90
N SER A 251 -5.68 -46.34 0.09
CA SER A 251 -5.61 -47.00 1.39
C SER A 251 -6.78 -46.64 2.31
N PHE A 252 -7.56 -45.61 1.97
CA PHE A 252 -8.66 -45.12 2.79
C PHE A 252 -10.01 -45.55 2.23
N VAL A 253 -10.92 -45.99 3.11
CA VAL A 253 -12.28 -46.38 2.74
C VAL A 253 -13.26 -45.47 3.46
N VAL A 254 -13.97 -44.63 2.71
CA VAL A 254 -15.01 -43.75 3.24
C VAL A 254 -16.36 -44.47 3.16
N ARG A 255 -17.08 -44.56 4.28
CA ARG A 255 -18.44 -45.12 4.34
C ARG A 255 -19.36 -44.19 5.12
N SER A 256 -20.59 -44.05 4.68
CA SER A 256 -21.63 -43.35 5.44
C SER A 256 -21.97 -44.15 6.70
N ILE A 257 -21.75 -43.57 7.89
CA ILE A 257 -22.19 -44.16 9.16
C ILE A 257 -23.43 -43.39 9.62
N LYS A 258 -24.58 -44.06 9.66
CA LYS A 258 -25.79 -43.52 10.26
C LYS A 258 -25.80 -43.85 11.76
N ARG A 259 -25.91 -42.83 12.62
CA ARG A 259 -26.10 -43.07 14.06
C ARG A 259 -27.39 -43.87 14.28
N ARG A 260 -27.30 -44.92 15.10
CA ARG A 260 -28.50 -45.63 15.58
C ARG A 260 -29.27 -44.67 16.50
N PRO A 261 -30.60 -44.53 16.38
CA PRO A 261 -31.37 -43.76 17.35
C PRO A 261 -31.14 -44.33 18.76
N GLU A 262 -30.88 -43.44 19.72
CA GLU A 262 -30.70 -43.81 21.12
C GLU A 262 -31.99 -44.44 21.65
N ASN A 263 -31.98 -45.75 21.90
CA ASN A 263 -33.05 -46.39 22.65
C ASN A 263 -32.94 -45.91 24.10
N LYS A 264 -33.88 -45.10 24.56
CA LYS A 264 -34.10 -44.86 25.99
C LYS A 264 -34.68 -46.16 26.58
N TRP A 265 -33.84 -46.94 27.25
CA TRP A 265 -34.25 -47.99 28.15
C TRP A 265 -34.05 -47.51 29.59
#